data_AF-A0A252BWD8-F1
#
_entry.id   AF-A0A252BWD8-F1
#
_cell.length_a   1.000
_cell.length_b   1.000
_cell.length_c   1.000
_cell.angle_alpha   90.00
_cell.angle_beta   90.00
_cell.angle_gamma   90.00
#
_symmetry.space_group_name_H-M   'P 1'
#
loop_
_entity.id
_entity.type
_entity.pdbx_description
1 polymer ?
#
loop_
_entity_poly.entity_id
_entity_poly.type
_entity_poly.pdbx_seq_one_letter_code
_entity_poly.pdbx_strand_id
1 'polypeptide(L)'
;MEYELASPQGDVSTRQRMRWQSATLRQRLDPDKSSVFMLTSWKDRTLSVVDMGRKRVSIMPVPGTQQLTPPGQPATTGSYARLGSSVVAGEQCTVWRTKDTDGHPTDACYTADGLLLQVAQGGQVTVRALSVQRAAQPDSLFVIPSGLQQEDPAHP
;
A
#
# COMPACT_ATOMS: atom_id res chain seq x y z
N MET A 1 2.45 0.56 11.78
CA MET A 1 2.99 1.85 11.32
C MET A 1 1.79 2.70 10.99
N GLU A 2 1.79 3.96 11.40
CA GLU A 2 0.63 4.85 11.23
C GLU A 2 0.86 5.78 10.05
N TYR A 3 -0.17 5.94 9.22
CA TYR A 3 -0.13 6.74 8.00
C TYR A 3 -1.27 7.73 8.00
N GLU A 4 -1.02 8.85 7.35
CA GLU A 4 -2.02 9.85 6.99
C GLU A 4 -2.18 9.86 5.47
N LEU A 5 -3.43 9.93 5.03
CA LEU A 5 -3.80 10.13 3.64
C LEU A 5 -4.49 11.49 3.55
N ALA A 6 -3.97 12.37 2.70
CA ALA A 6 -4.65 13.61 2.39
C ALA A 6 -5.92 13.30 1.59
N SER A 7 -7.03 13.95 1.95
CA SER A 7 -8.20 13.94 1.07
C SER A 7 -7.84 14.64 -0.25
N PRO A 8 -8.24 14.10 -1.41
CA PRO A 8 -8.11 14.80 -2.70
C PRO A 8 -8.76 16.20 -2.70
N GLN A 9 -9.72 16.43 -1.81
CA GLN A 9 -10.51 17.66 -1.70
C GLN A 9 -10.00 18.62 -0.60
N GLY A 10 -8.98 18.22 0.19
CA GLY A 10 -8.32 19.08 1.17
C GLY A 10 -9.00 19.21 2.55
N ASP A 11 -10.21 18.68 2.73
CA ASP A 11 -11.00 18.94 3.94
C ASP A 11 -10.63 18.09 5.16
N VAL A 12 -10.38 16.78 5.00
CA VAL A 12 -10.09 15.87 6.13
C VAL A 12 -9.05 14.83 5.70
N SER A 13 -7.94 14.73 6.44
CA SER A 13 -7.02 13.61 6.28
C SER A 13 -7.57 12.36 6.98
N THR A 14 -7.46 11.21 6.31
CA THR A 14 -7.82 9.93 6.91
C THR A 14 -6.56 9.28 7.46
N ARG A 15 -6.66 8.66 8.62
CA ARG A 15 -5.58 7.84 9.17
C ARG A 15 -5.79 6.38 8.82
N GLN A 16 -4.69 5.67 8.64
CA GLN A 16 -4.70 4.22 8.50
C GLN A 16 -3.47 3.63 9.15
N ARG A 17 -3.61 2.40 9.62
CA ARG A 17 -2.48 1.57 9.99
C ARG A 17 -2.04 0.75 8.79
N MET A 18 -0.76 0.84 8.45
CA MET A 18 -0.12 -0.05 7.49
C MET A 18 0.77 -1.05 8.21
N ARG A 19 0.76 -2.27 7.69
CA ARG A 19 1.61 -3.39 8.05
C ARG A 19 2.31 -3.91 6.81
N TRP A 20 3.62 -4.04 6.89
CA TRP A 20 4.48 -4.54 5.83
C TRP A 20 5.29 -5.71 6.34
N GLN A 21 5.30 -6.80 5.57
CA GLN A 21 6.15 -7.97 5.80
C GLN A 21 7.07 -8.14 4.59
N SER A 22 8.28 -7.60 4.70
CA SER A 22 9.27 -7.60 3.61
C SER A 22 9.67 -9.00 3.16
N ALA A 23 9.84 -9.95 4.10
CA ALA A 23 10.27 -11.31 3.81
C ALA A 23 9.35 -12.08 2.85
N THR A 24 8.06 -11.75 2.82
CA THR A 24 7.06 -12.42 1.97
C THR A 24 6.34 -11.46 1.03
N LEU A 25 6.75 -10.19 0.99
CA LEU A 25 6.14 -9.11 0.22
C LEU A 25 4.61 -9.04 0.42
N ARG A 26 4.18 -8.96 1.68
CA ARG A 26 2.77 -8.83 2.05
C ARG A 26 2.50 -7.50 2.73
N GLN A 27 1.39 -6.87 2.35
CA GLN A 27 0.91 -5.64 2.94
C GLN A 27 -0.49 -5.83 3.51
N ARG A 28 -0.77 -5.18 4.64
CA ARG A 28 -2.11 -4.99 5.16
C ARG A 28 -2.36 -3.51 5.47
N LEU A 29 -3.52 -3.01 5.07
CA LEU A 29 -3.99 -1.67 5.36
C LEU A 29 -5.28 -1.75 6.18
N ASP A 30 -5.27 -1.13 7.35
CA ASP A 30 -6.41 -1.02 8.25
C ASP A 30 -6.77 0.48 8.35
N PRO A 31 -7.76 0.99 7.59
CA PRO A 31 -8.26 2.35 7.75
C PRO A 31 -8.82 2.58 9.16
N ASP A 32 -8.60 3.77 9.72
CA ASP A 32 -9.15 4.13 11.02
C ASP A 32 -10.68 4.07 11.01
N LYS A 33 -11.26 3.59 12.11
CA LYS A 33 -12.73 3.49 12.31
C LYS A 33 -13.45 2.62 11.26
N SER A 34 -12.74 1.71 10.61
CA SER A 34 -13.30 0.78 9.62
C SER A 34 -13.27 -0.67 10.11
N SER A 35 -14.29 -1.45 9.76
CA SER A 35 -14.28 -2.93 9.86
C SER A 35 -13.66 -3.60 8.63
N VAL A 36 -13.30 -2.79 7.63
CA VAL A 36 -12.71 -3.24 6.37
C VAL A 36 -11.20 -3.09 6.45
N PHE A 37 -10.47 -4.11 6.01
CA PHE A 37 -9.04 -4.02 5.76
C PHE A 37 -8.68 -4.58 4.39
N MET A 38 -7.56 -4.12 3.84
CA MET A 38 -7.06 -4.58 2.56
C MET A 38 -5.80 -5.42 2.77
N LEU A 39 -5.68 -6.52 2.04
CA LEU A 39 -4.47 -7.32 1.93
C LEU A 39 -3.93 -7.24 0.50
N THR A 40 -2.62 -7.16 0.37
CA THR A 40 -1.94 -7.29 -0.92
C THR A 40 -0.80 -8.29 -0.77
N SER A 41 -0.78 -9.30 -1.64
CA SER A 41 0.32 -10.26 -1.76
C SER A 41 0.94 -10.14 -3.15
N TRP A 42 2.19 -9.68 -3.20
CA TRP A 42 2.91 -9.56 -4.48
C TRP A 42 3.30 -10.93 -5.03
N LYS A 43 3.62 -11.89 -4.14
CA LYS A 43 3.97 -13.26 -4.53
C LYS A 43 2.76 -13.98 -5.14
N ASP A 44 1.59 -13.83 -4.52
CA ASP A 44 0.36 -14.51 -4.97
C ASP A 44 -0.41 -13.68 -6.01
N ARG A 45 0.01 -12.44 -6.26
CA ARG A 45 -0.60 -11.48 -7.19
C ARG A 45 -2.06 -11.17 -6.88
N THR A 46 -2.40 -11.12 -5.60
CA THR A 46 -3.75 -10.87 -5.12
C THR A 46 -3.86 -9.54 -4.39
N LEU A 47 -5.01 -8.90 -4.59
CA LEU A 47 -5.52 -7.87 -3.71
C LEU A 47 -6.82 -8.40 -3.12
N SER A 48 -7.00 -8.25 -1.80
CA SER A 48 -8.21 -8.69 -1.13
C SER A 48 -8.77 -7.58 -0.26
N VAL A 49 -10.07 -7.36 -0.35
CA VAL A 49 -10.81 -6.46 0.52
C VAL A 49 -11.62 -7.34 1.47
N VAL A 50 -11.35 -7.23 2.76
CA VAL A 50 -11.97 -8.05 3.80
C VAL A 50 -12.85 -7.15 4.65
N ASP A 51 -14.16 -7.42 4.68
CA ASP A 51 -15.11 -6.74 5.56
C ASP A 51 -15.52 -7.66 6.71
N MET A 52 -14.98 -7.39 7.90
CA MET A 52 -15.28 -8.15 9.11
C MET A 52 -16.69 -7.85 9.65
N GLY A 53 -17.24 -6.68 9.38
CA GLY A 53 -18.57 -6.27 9.82
C GLY A 53 -19.66 -7.01 9.06
N ARG A 54 -19.48 -7.18 7.75
CA ARG A 54 -20.41 -7.94 6.88
C ARG A 54 -20.05 -9.42 6.72
N LYS A 55 -18.91 -9.85 7.27
CA LYS A 55 -18.34 -11.19 7.05
C LYS A 55 -18.21 -11.52 5.56
N ARG A 56 -17.66 -10.56 4.81
CA ARG A 56 -17.46 -10.65 3.36
C ARG A 56 -15.99 -10.53 3.01
N VAL A 57 -15.62 -11.15 1.89
CA VAL A 57 -14.31 -10.94 1.28
C VAL A 57 -14.46 -10.86 -0.23
N SER A 58 -13.79 -9.88 -0.82
CA SER A 58 -13.56 -9.84 -2.26
C SER A 58 -12.09 -10.08 -2.54
N ILE A 59 -11.79 -11.00 -3.45
CA ILE A 59 -10.44 -11.33 -3.88
C ILE A 59 -10.36 -11.04 -5.37
N MET A 60 -9.46 -10.14 -5.74
CA MET A 60 -9.20 -9.79 -7.12
C MET A 60 -7.74 -10.06 -7.48
N PRO A 61 -7.46 -10.51 -8.72
CA PRO A 61 -6.11 -10.42 -9.24
C PRO A 61 -5.73 -8.94 -9.32
N VAL A 62 -4.46 -8.62 -9.09
CA VAL A 62 -4.03 -7.23 -9.32
C VAL A 62 -4.17 -6.89 -10.81
N PRO A 63 -4.82 -5.76 -11.18
CA PRO A 63 -5.10 -5.44 -12.58
C PRO A 63 -3.84 -5.30 -13.46
N GLY A 64 -3.92 -5.77 -14.71
CA GLY A 64 -3.00 -5.45 -15.79
C GLY A 64 -1.88 -6.46 -16.08
N THR A 65 -1.25 -6.31 -17.26
CA THR A 65 0.03 -6.94 -17.65
C THR A 65 1.23 -6.33 -16.91
N GLN A 66 1.01 -5.27 -16.14
CA GLN A 66 2.00 -4.65 -15.28
C GLN A 66 2.44 -5.68 -14.23
N GLN A 67 3.72 -6.05 -14.25
CA GLN A 67 4.33 -6.71 -13.09
C GLN A 67 4.07 -5.82 -11.88
N LEU A 68 3.40 -6.38 -10.87
CA LEU A 68 3.33 -5.83 -9.51
C LEU A 68 4.77 -5.53 -9.09
N THR A 69 5.20 -4.29 -9.28
CA THR A 69 6.54 -3.87 -8.86
C THR A 69 6.54 -3.96 -7.35
N PRO A 70 7.39 -4.81 -6.75
CA PRO A 70 7.48 -4.86 -5.30
C PRO A 70 7.83 -3.46 -4.78
N PRO A 71 7.23 -3.03 -3.66
CA PRO A 71 7.61 -1.81 -2.98
C PRO A 71 9.12 -1.72 -2.80
N GLY A 72 9.71 -0.55 -3.04
CA GLY A 72 11.17 -0.31 -2.92
C GLY A 72 12.04 -0.95 -3.99
N GLN A 73 11.46 -1.68 -4.95
CA GLN A 73 12.19 -2.17 -6.12
C GLN A 73 11.96 -1.21 -7.31
N PRO A 74 12.98 -0.97 -8.15
CA PRO A 74 12.74 -0.35 -9.45
C PRO A 74 11.82 -1.26 -10.26
N ALA A 75 10.85 -0.69 -10.97
CA ALA A 75 9.98 -1.50 -11.82
C ALA A 75 10.79 -2.22 -12.88
N THR A 76 10.51 -3.51 -13.01
CA THR A 76 11.08 -4.38 -14.05
C THR A 76 10.52 -4.05 -15.44
N THR A 77 9.41 -3.30 -15.50
CA THR A 77 8.78 -2.82 -16.75
C THR A 77 8.28 -1.37 -16.58
N GLY A 78 8.77 -0.45 -17.42
CA GLY A 78 8.44 0.98 -17.39
C GLY A 78 9.61 1.88 -16.95
N SER A 79 9.51 3.19 -17.16
CA SER A 79 10.55 4.18 -16.83
C SER A 79 10.37 4.71 -15.40
N TYR A 80 10.90 4.02 -14.40
CA TYR A 80 10.99 4.59 -13.04
C TYR A 80 12.27 5.40 -12.93
N ALA A 81 12.14 6.71 -12.68
CA ALA A 81 13.31 7.58 -12.51
C ALA A 81 13.63 7.73 -11.02
N ARG A 82 14.85 7.34 -10.62
CA ARG A 82 15.35 7.66 -9.28
C ARG A 82 15.54 9.17 -9.18
N LEU A 83 14.79 9.82 -8.29
CA LEU A 83 14.87 11.27 -8.10
C LEU A 83 15.85 11.68 -7.00
N GLY A 84 16.13 10.77 -6.05
CA GLY A 84 17.04 11.04 -4.94
C GLY A 84 16.68 10.23 -3.71
N SER A 85 16.95 10.79 -2.54
CA SER A 85 16.67 10.18 -1.24
C SER A 85 16.07 11.19 -0.28
N SER A 86 15.31 10.70 0.70
CA SER A 86 14.67 11.52 1.74
C SER A 86 14.64 10.78 3.09
N VAL A 87 14.22 11.48 4.14
CA VAL A 87 13.97 10.91 5.47
C VAL A 87 12.54 11.23 5.88
N VAL A 88 11.75 10.21 6.18
CA VAL A 88 10.33 10.33 6.57
C VAL A 88 10.08 9.46 7.79
N ALA A 89 9.44 10.02 8.83
CA ALA A 89 9.20 9.32 10.10
C ALA A 89 10.47 8.69 10.72
N GLY A 90 11.63 9.33 10.52
CA GLY A 90 12.93 8.85 11.01
C GLY A 90 13.61 7.79 10.13
N GLU A 91 13.00 7.39 9.02
CA GLU A 91 13.48 6.32 8.15
C GLU A 91 14.03 6.87 6.82
N GLN A 92 15.17 6.36 6.39
CA GLN A 92 15.78 6.70 5.10
C GLN A 92 15.01 6.01 3.96
N CYS A 93 14.66 6.77 2.93
CA CYS A 93 14.04 6.23 1.72
C CYS A 93 14.65 6.81 0.44
N THR A 94 14.46 6.07 -0.67
CA THR A 94 14.74 6.52 -2.03
C THR A 94 13.45 6.99 -2.67
N VAL A 95 13.49 8.17 -3.30
CA VAL A 95 12.36 8.74 -4.03
C VAL A 95 12.41 8.27 -5.48
N TRP A 96 11.32 7.65 -5.92
CA TRP A 96 11.14 7.13 -7.27
C TRP A 96 9.98 7.82 -7.95
N ARG A 97 10.16 8.26 -9.19
CA ARG A 97 9.06 8.69 -10.06
C ARG A 97 8.43 7.49 -10.74
N THR A 98 7.12 7.36 -10.58
CA THR A 98 6.25 6.31 -11.10
C THR A 98 5.11 6.97 -11.90
N LYS A 99 4.19 6.16 -12.42
CA LYS A 99 2.87 6.62 -12.87
C LYS A 99 1.79 5.94 -12.04
N ASP A 100 0.67 6.62 -11.79
CA ASP A 100 -0.53 5.98 -11.24
C ASP A 100 -1.30 5.20 -12.32
N THR A 101 -2.48 4.68 -11.98
CA THR A 101 -3.34 3.89 -12.87
C THR A 101 -3.86 4.69 -14.06
N ASP A 102 -3.98 6.02 -13.93
CA ASP A 102 -4.44 6.93 -14.97
C ASP A 102 -3.27 7.48 -15.80
N GLY A 103 -2.04 7.08 -15.46
CA GLY A 103 -0.82 7.45 -16.16
C GLY A 103 -0.19 8.76 -15.68
N HIS A 104 -0.71 9.38 -14.63
CA HIS A 104 -0.18 10.62 -14.07
C HIS A 104 1.11 10.37 -13.27
N PRO A 105 2.14 11.24 -13.40
CA PRO A 105 3.37 11.11 -12.64
C PRO A 105 3.10 11.15 -11.12
N THR A 106 3.67 10.18 -10.42
CA THR A 106 3.58 10.04 -8.96
C THR A 106 4.98 9.80 -8.40
N ASP A 107 5.33 10.46 -7.30
CA ASP A 107 6.62 10.27 -6.63
C ASP A 107 6.39 9.45 -5.35
N ALA A 108 7.04 8.29 -5.24
CA ALA A 108 6.93 7.39 -4.11
C ALA A 108 8.28 7.24 -3.39
N CYS A 109 8.30 7.43 -2.08
CA CYS A 109 9.48 7.22 -1.25
C CYS A 109 9.40 5.86 -0.56
N TYR A 110 10.33 4.97 -0.90
CA TYR A 110 10.43 3.63 -0.32
C TYR A 110 11.76 3.44 0.39
N THR A 111 11.73 2.77 1.54
CA THR A 111 12.93 2.18 2.16
C THR A 111 13.49 1.07 1.27
N ALA A 112 14.74 0.65 1.54
CA ALA A 112 15.39 -0.42 0.78
C ALA A 112 14.68 -1.78 0.88
N ASP A 113 13.99 -2.04 1.99
CA ASP A 113 13.20 -3.25 2.23
C ASP A 113 11.74 -3.13 1.78
N GLY A 114 11.40 -2.05 1.07
CA GLY A 114 10.10 -1.89 0.42
C GLY A 114 9.01 -1.24 1.27
N LEU A 115 9.31 -0.77 2.48
CA LEU A 115 8.32 0.02 3.21
C LEU A 115 8.07 1.36 2.51
N LEU A 116 6.83 1.61 2.08
CA LEU A 116 6.37 2.90 1.55
C LEU A 116 6.34 3.93 2.67
N LEU A 117 6.98 5.08 2.53
CA LEU A 117 6.94 6.14 3.53
C LEU A 117 6.18 7.38 3.08
N GLN A 118 6.16 7.68 1.79
CA GLN A 118 5.46 8.85 1.28
C GLN A 118 5.06 8.64 -0.18
N VAL A 119 3.90 9.17 -0.57
CA VAL A 119 3.48 9.33 -1.96
C VAL A 119 3.15 10.80 -2.19
N ALA A 120 3.61 11.35 -3.31
CA ALA A 120 3.23 12.68 -3.77
C ALA A 120 2.74 12.65 -5.22
N GLN A 121 1.63 13.34 -5.48
CA GLN A 121 1.02 13.50 -6.81
C GLN A 121 0.94 14.99 -7.14
N GLY A 122 1.43 15.38 -8.32
CA GLY A 122 1.50 16.81 -8.68
C GLY A 122 2.29 17.67 -7.68
N GLY A 123 3.25 17.08 -6.97
CA GLY A 123 4.03 17.74 -5.91
C GLY A 123 3.34 17.85 -4.54
N GLN A 124 2.08 17.40 -4.42
CA GLN A 124 1.35 17.37 -3.16
C GLN A 124 1.45 15.99 -2.51
N VAL A 125 1.77 15.94 -1.22
CA VAL A 125 1.86 14.67 -0.48
C VAL A 125 0.45 14.14 -0.22
N THR A 126 0.15 12.98 -0.80
CA THR A 126 -1.16 12.32 -0.67
C THR A 126 -1.14 11.20 0.35
N VAL A 127 0.02 10.59 0.61
CA VAL A 127 0.21 9.56 1.64
C VAL A 127 1.50 9.84 2.38
N ARG A 128 1.49 9.76 3.71
CA ARG A 128 2.70 9.93 4.53
C ARG A 128 2.68 9.03 5.76
N ALA A 129 3.79 8.34 6.01
CA ALA A 129 4.04 7.67 7.28
C ALA A 129 4.24 8.71 8.38
N LEU A 130 3.45 8.60 9.46
CA LEU A 130 3.58 9.40 10.67
C LEU A 130 4.54 8.76 11.67
N SER A 131 4.51 7.43 11.76
CA SER A 131 5.41 6.67 12.62
C SER A 131 5.73 5.30 12.04
N VAL A 132 6.99 4.89 12.19
CA VAL A 132 7.47 3.56 11.81
C VAL A 132 7.90 2.81 13.06
N GLN A 133 7.47 1.56 13.17
CA GLN A 133 7.92 0.62 14.20
C GLN A 133 8.35 -0.65 13.48
N ARG A 134 9.65 -0.98 13.60
CA ARG A 134 10.23 -2.18 13.01
C ARG A 134 10.14 -3.32 14.02
N ALA A 135 9.29 -4.29 13.72
CA ALA A 135 9.13 -5.51 14.50
C ALA A 135 8.72 -6.66 13.57
N ALA A 136 9.08 -7.88 13.95
CA ALA A 136 8.55 -9.07 13.30
C ALA A 136 7.03 -9.13 13.48
N GLN A 137 6.33 -9.49 12.41
CA GLN A 137 4.87 -9.59 12.39
C GLN A 137 4.47 -11.02 12.07
N PRO A 138 3.51 -11.61 12.82
CA PRO A 138 3.07 -12.97 12.54
C PRO A 138 2.31 -13.02 11.22
N ASP A 139 2.47 -14.13 10.51
CA ASP A 139 1.81 -14.41 9.22
C ASP A 139 0.29 -14.32 9.30
N SER A 140 -0.29 -14.62 10.47
CA SER A 140 -1.74 -14.55 10.72
C SER A 140 -2.33 -13.15 10.52
N LEU A 141 -1.53 -12.09 10.53
CA LEU A 141 -2.02 -10.74 10.22
C LEU A 141 -2.26 -10.53 8.73
N PHE A 142 -1.66 -11.35 7.87
CA PHE A 142 -1.67 -11.22 6.40
C PHE A 142 -2.42 -12.35 5.70
N VAL A 143 -3.29 -13.06 6.42
CA VAL A 143 -4.19 -14.08 5.87
C VAL A 143 -5.64 -13.62 5.98
N ILE A 144 -6.46 -14.08 5.05
CA ILE A 144 -7.91 -13.87 5.09
C ILE A 144 -8.48 -14.79 6.18
N PRO A 145 -9.25 -14.26 7.15
CA PRO A 145 -9.91 -15.09 8.17
C PRO A 145 -10.88 -16.09 7.54
N SER A 146 -10.99 -17.27 8.15
CA SER A 146 -11.97 -18.29 7.74
C SER A 146 -13.41 -17.86 8.04
N GLY A 147 -14.38 -18.42 7.31
CA GLY A 147 -15.81 -18.21 7.58
C GLY A 147 -16.41 -16.93 6.99
N LEU A 148 -15.66 -16.25 6.13
CA LEU A 148 -16.16 -15.14 5.32
C LEU A 148 -16.81 -15.67 4.04
N GLN A 149 -17.90 -15.04 3.62
CA GLN A 149 -18.49 -15.33 2.32
C GLN A 149 -17.77 -14.52 1.24
N GLN A 150 -17.36 -15.19 0.18
CA GLN A 150 -16.77 -14.50 -0.97
C GLN A 150 -17.85 -13.75 -1.74
N GLU A 151 -17.51 -12.54 -2.17
CA GLU A 151 -18.29 -11.73 -3.10
C GLU A 151 -17.43 -11.26 -4.27
N ASP A 152 -18.09 -10.95 -5.38
CA ASP A 152 -17.40 -10.44 -6.55
C ASP A 152 -16.76 -9.07 -6.25
N PRO A 153 -15.59 -8.75 -6.82
CA PRO A 153 -15.02 -7.41 -6.77
C PRO A 153 -16.03 -6.37 -7.23
N ALA A 154 -16.09 -5.24 -6.53
CA ALA A 154 -16.88 -4.11 -6.97
C ALA A 154 -16.44 -3.72 -8.39
N HIS A 155 -17.38 -3.76 -9.34
CA HIS A 155 -17.13 -3.25 -10.68
C HIS A 155 -17.09 -1.72 -10.63
N PRO A 156 -16.10 -1.07 -11.28
CA PRO A 156 -16.10 0.38 -11.46
C PRO A 156 -17.31 0.88 -12.25
#